data_AF-A0A928E1A6-F1
#
_entry.id   AF-A0A928E1A6-F1
#
_cell.length_a   1.000
_cell.length_b   1.000
_cell.length_c   1.000
_cell.angle_alpha   90.00
_cell.angle_beta   90.00
_cell.angle_gamma   90.00
#
_symmetry.space_group_name_H-M   'P 1'
#
loop_
_entity.id
_entity.type
_entity.pdbx_description
1 polymer ?
#
loop_
_entity_poly.entity_id
_entity_poly.type
_entity_poly.pdbx_seq_one_letter_code
_entity_poly.pdbx_strand_id
1 'polypeptide(L)'
;MNKDFSQNSPNASARTRPLFSRGFCGLMITQFTVAFNDNIFRWLLVPIGKARLGAYYGNYDAGANIALTIGGLMFLIPFILFSGYGGYCADRFCKKQVMAWCKIAEIFIMLLGVLFVWIGNPWLLFLVLFLMGTQSAFYSPAKYASIPEIVGEKNIPSANGLIGMSTIVAVLAGTLLGNNLYVWTTLPDAAGSTLMPDAPGQYRLWLSALILVGVAVTGYFSTFMIQRMPPLHECKPLKWFQKLPVGQSISDFTYLWRHKALLLVALFSAYYWGLASLAQTNIDKFVVPEITENQGAVAIFLGILALGIAVGSVLVGQIMRGKTTLNPIIFSAFGMAACAFALFLTPTGTGMIPSTASNHALVALFCLGTFAGIFDIPLMAYLQKNGEESQRGRIIGGSNFLSFSAMTLGVLVFGVLIEALESRGVWFISGISAVIVGFICIWAVRRLK
;
A
#
# COMPACT_ATOMS: atom_id res chain seq x y z
N MET A 1 31.47 -25.76 -44.38
CA MET A 1 32.14 -26.00 -43.09
C MET A 1 31.83 -24.78 -42.20
N ASN A 2 30.63 -24.78 -41.60
CA ASN A 2 30.36 -24.80 -40.14
C ASN A 2 30.80 -23.51 -39.42
N LYS A 3 30.01 -22.81 -38.60
CA LYS A 3 28.66 -23.01 -38.05
C LYS A 3 28.25 -21.71 -37.34
N ASP A 4 27.00 -21.30 -37.52
CA ASP A 4 26.08 -20.76 -36.52
C ASP A 4 26.66 -20.09 -35.26
N PHE A 5 26.65 -18.75 -35.25
CA PHE A 5 26.61 -17.93 -34.02
C PHE A 5 25.19 -17.78 -33.47
N SER A 6 24.31 -18.77 -33.70
CA SER A 6 23.06 -18.94 -32.96
C SER A 6 23.26 -19.97 -31.84
N GLN A 7 24.18 -19.69 -30.92
CA GLN A 7 24.18 -20.41 -29.65
C GLN A 7 23.22 -19.71 -28.69
N ASN A 8 22.00 -20.25 -28.67
CA ASN A 8 21.11 -20.32 -27.52
C ASN A 8 21.80 -19.93 -26.21
N SER A 9 21.61 -18.69 -25.76
CA SER A 9 21.64 -18.42 -24.33
C SER A 9 20.47 -19.19 -23.72
N PRO A 10 20.69 -20.27 -22.96
CA PRO A 10 19.58 -20.97 -22.32
C PRO A 10 18.86 -19.97 -21.43
N ASN A 11 17.57 -19.73 -21.72
CA ASN A 11 16.62 -18.93 -20.97
C ASN A 11 17.15 -18.49 -19.59
N ALA A 12 17.61 -17.24 -19.47
CA ALA A 12 18.03 -16.69 -18.19
C ALA A 12 16.88 -16.74 -17.14
N SER A 13 15.63 -16.81 -17.62
CA SER A 13 14.39 -17.03 -16.87
C SER A 13 14.23 -18.44 -16.28
N ALA A 14 14.98 -19.44 -16.74
CA ALA A 14 14.87 -20.84 -16.31
C ALA A 14 15.79 -21.22 -15.13
N ARG A 15 16.72 -20.36 -14.71
CA ARG A 15 17.59 -20.64 -13.56
C ARG A 15 16.81 -20.50 -12.25
N THR A 16 16.69 -21.59 -11.51
CA THR A 16 16.16 -21.60 -10.14
C THR A 16 17.09 -20.82 -9.23
N ARG A 17 16.80 -19.54 -9.01
CA ARG A 17 17.52 -18.73 -8.02
C ARG A 17 16.95 -19.00 -6.64
N PRO A 18 17.79 -19.03 -5.58
CA PRO A 18 17.30 -19.10 -4.22
C PRO A 18 16.43 -17.86 -3.93
N LEU A 19 15.31 -18.05 -3.22
CA LEU A 19 14.38 -16.96 -2.87
C LEU A 19 15.13 -15.84 -2.15
N PHE A 20 15.95 -16.19 -1.16
CA PHE A 20 16.77 -15.26 -0.38
C PHE A 20 18.13 -14.95 -1.03
N SER A 21 18.11 -14.62 -2.33
CA SER A 21 19.30 -14.08 -2.98
C SER A 21 19.65 -12.70 -2.40
N ARG A 22 20.93 -12.30 -2.47
CA ARG A 22 21.37 -10.95 -2.06
C ARG A 22 20.54 -9.85 -2.70
N GLY A 23 20.16 -10.03 -3.98
CA GLY A 23 19.31 -9.10 -4.72
C GLY A 23 17.90 -8.97 -4.14
N PHE A 24 17.28 -10.10 -3.77
CA PHE A 24 15.96 -10.09 -3.16
C PHE A 24 15.98 -9.54 -1.74
N CYS A 25 16.99 -9.89 -0.92
CA CYS A 25 17.16 -9.29 0.41
C CYS A 25 17.33 -7.77 0.32
N GLY A 26 18.11 -7.28 -0.66
CA GLY A 26 18.23 -5.85 -0.94
C GLY A 26 16.89 -5.20 -1.27
N LEU A 27 16.07 -5.84 -2.11
CA LEU A 27 14.73 -5.36 -2.45
C LEU A 27 13.81 -5.33 -1.23
N MET A 28 13.85 -6.38 -0.38
CA MET A 28 13.06 -6.49 0.85
C MET A 28 13.38 -5.37 1.84
N ILE A 29 14.68 -5.13 2.12
CA ILE A 29 15.10 -4.04 3.02
C ILE A 29 14.71 -2.68 2.43
N THR A 30 14.90 -2.48 1.12
CA THR A 30 14.54 -1.23 0.46
C THR A 30 13.03 -0.96 0.55
N GLN A 31 12.19 -1.96 0.24
CA GLN A 31 10.73 -1.82 0.35
C GLN A 31 10.26 -1.65 1.79
N PHE A 32 10.86 -2.38 2.75
CA PHE A 32 10.55 -2.24 4.17
C PHE A 32 10.83 -0.81 4.64
N THR A 33 12.02 -0.28 4.34
CA THR A 33 12.39 1.09 4.75
C THR A 33 11.51 2.15 4.09
N VAL A 34 11.12 2.00 2.81
CA VAL A 34 10.16 2.89 2.15
C VAL A 34 8.81 2.87 2.88
N ALA A 35 8.20 1.69 3.05
CA ALA A 35 6.90 1.58 3.71
C ALA A 35 6.94 2.03 5.19
N PHE A 36 8.06 1.79 5.88
CA PHE A 36 8.26 2.21 7.26
C PHE A 36 8.36 3.74 7.34
N ASN A 37 9.12 4.39 6.45
CA ASN A 37 9.39 5.82 6.51
C ASN A 37 8.18 6.70 6.17
N ASP A 38 7.59 6.57 4.97
CA ASP A 38 6.25 5.98 4.90
C ASP A 38 5.28 6.41 6.00
N ASN A 39 5.10 5.46 6.90
CA ASN A 39 4.16 5.54 7.98
C ASN A 39 4.70 6.31 9.19
N ILE A 40 6.01 6.34 9.43
CA ILE A 40 6.60 7.20 10.49
C ILE A 40 6.25 8.66 10.21
N PHE A 41 6.57 9.16 9.02
CA PHE A 41 6.34 10.56 8.68
C PHE A 41 4.86 10.91 8.67
N ARG A 42 4.02 10.06 8.05
CA ARG A 42 2.57 10.28 8.01
C ARG A 42 1.96 10.33 9.41
N TRP A 43 2.33 9.41 10.30
CA TRP A 43 1.77 9.36 11.65
C TRP A 43 2.47 10.25 12.68
N LEU A 44 3.61 10.84 12.34
CA LEU A 44 4.16 12.02 13.02
C LEU A 44 3.38 13.29 12.62
N LEU A 45 3.14 13.45 11.32
CA LEU A 45 2.50 14.63 10.76
C LEU A 45 1.04 14.76 11.16
N VAL A 46 0.26 13.67 11.15
CA VAL A 46 -1.18 13.72 11.42
C VAL A 46 -1.45 14.41 12.76
N PRO A 47 -0.90 13.98 13.92
CA PRO A 47 -1.08 14.67 15.20
C PRO A 47 -0.61 16.14 15.19
N ILE A 48 0.53 16.45 14.55
CA ILE A 48 1.02 17.84 14.39
C ILE A 48 -0.01 18.69 13.63
N GLY A 49 -0.55 18.15 12.53
CA GLY A 49 -1.58 18.79 11.72
C GLY A 49 -2.86 19.03 12.53
N LYS A 50 -3.31 18.05 13.32
CA LYS A 50 -4.48 18.21 14.21
C LYS A 50 -4.28 19.38 15.18
N ALA A 51 -3.13 19.41 15.86
CA ALA A 51 -2.82 20.47 16.83
C ALA A 51 -2.75 21.86 16.16
N ARG A 52 -2.02 21.99 15.04
CA ARG A 52 -1.84 23.27 14.34
C ARG A 52 -3.12 23.80 13.70
N LEU A 53 -3.85 22.95 13.01
CA LEU A 53 -5.11 23.36 12.37
C LEU A 53 -6.20 23.59 13.41
N GLY A 54 -6.22 22.81 14.49
CA GLY A 54 -7.13 23.01 15.61
C GLY A 54 -6.94 24.39 16.25
N ALA A 55 -5.69 24.79 16.47
CA ALA A 55 -5.36 26.14 16.94
C ALA A 55 -5.73 27.23 15.92
N TYR A 56 -5.44 27.01 14.63
CA TYR A 56 -5.72 27.98 13.56
C TYR A 56 -7.22 28.26 13.38
N TYR A 57 -8.06 27.22 13.45
CA TYR A 57 -9.52 27.34 13.29
C TYR A 57 -10.27 27.56 14.62
N GLY A 58 -9.59 27.51 15.76
CA GLY A 58 -10.22 27.57 17.09
C GLY A 58 -11.13 26.37 17.40
N ASN A 59 -11.03 25.28 16.63
CA ASN A 59 -11.84 24.08 16.77
C ASN A 59 -10.98 22.84 16.47
N TYR A 60 -10.66 22.08 17.51
CA TYR A 60 -9.81 20.89 17.42
C TYR A 60 -10.39 19.81 16.51
N ASP A 61 -11.71 19.56 16.57
CA ASP A 61 -12.36 18.52 15.77
C ASP A 61 -12.36 18.89 14.28
N ALA A 62 -12.62 20.16 13.96
CA ALA A 62 -12.52 20.66 12.60
C ALA A 62 -11.10 20.53 12.05
N GLY A 63 -10.09 20.96 12.82
CA GLY A 63 -8.69 20.80 12.47
C GLY A 63 -8.26 19.33 12.30
N ALA A 64 -8.77 18.45 13.16
CA ALA A 64 -8.49 17.02 13.12
C ALA A 64 -9.06 16.36 11.86
N ASN A 65 -10.30 16.68 11.50
CA ASN A 65 -10.93 16.19 10.28
C ASN A 65 -10.18 16.66 9.03
N ILE A 66 -9.82 17.95 8.95
CA ILE A 66 -9.04 18.49 7.84
C ILE A 66 -7.68 17.78 7.72
N ALA A 67 -6.97 17.60 8.84
CA ALA A 67 -5.66 16.94 8.84
C ALA A 67 -5.73 15.49 8.34
N LEU A 68 -6.75 14.74 8.76
CA LEU A 68 -6.95 13.35 8.35
C LEU A 68 -7.34 13.27 6.86
N THR A 69 -8.30 14.08 6.42
CA THR A 69 -8.82 14.05 5.04
C THR A 69 -7.77 14.56 4.04
N ILE A 70 -7.20 15.75 4.27
CA ILE A 70 -6.19 16.31 3.37
C ILE A 70 -4.92 15.46 3.42
N GLY A 71 -4.46 15.04 4.60
CA GLY A 71 -3.28 14.17 4.73
C GLY A 71 -3.44 12.84 4.00
N GLY A 72 -4.63 12.22 4.06
CA GLY A 72 -4.95 11.02 3.28
C GLY A 72 -4.94 11.25 1.77
N LEU A 73 -5.63 12.29 1.32
CA LEU A 73 -5.74 12.62 -0.11
C LEU A 73 -4.40 13.01 -0.73
N MET A 74 -3.59 13.82 -0.03
CA MET A 74 -2.29 14.26 -0.53
C MET A 74 -1.32 13.10 -0.74
N PHE A 75 -1.44 12.02 0.03
CA PHE A 75 -0.63 10.83 -0.19
C PHE A 75 -1.15 9.96 -1.36
N LEU A 76 -2.47 9.93 -1.60
CA LEU A 76 -3.10 9.08 -2.63
C LEU A 76 -3.07 9.70 -4.04
N ILE A 77 -3.33 11.00 -4.16
CA ILE A 77 -3.41 11.73 -5.45
C ILE A 77 -2.17 11.49 -6.33
N PRO A 78 -0.92 11.55 -5.82
CA PRO A 78 0.25 11.30 -6.62
C PRO A 78 0.26 9.96 -7.35
N PHE A 79 -0.30 8.90 -6.77
CA PHE A 79 -0.39 7.61 -7.44
C PHE A 79 -1.33 7.65 -8.65
N ILE A 80 -2.44 8.38 -8.57
CA ILE A 80 -3.36 8.57 -9.70
C ILE A 80 -2.68 9.39 -10.80
N LEU A 81 -1.96 10.45 -10.42
CA LEU A 81 -1.31 11.35 -11.36
C LEU A 81 -0.07 10.74 -12.03
N PHE A 82 0.72 9.99 -11.28
CA PHE A 82 2.10 9.65 -11.65
C PHE A 82 2.40 8.15 -11.79
N SER A 83 1.47 7.23 -11.47
CA SER A 83 1.77 5.78 -11.60
C SER A 83 2.15 5.37 -13.03
N GLY A 84 1.54 5.98 -14.06
CA GLY A 84 1.90 5.73 -15.45
C GLY A 84 3.33 6.20 -15.78
N TYR A 85 3.74 7.35 -15.24
CA TYR A 85 5.13 7.82 -15.37
C TYR A 85 6.12 6.91 -14.65
N GLY A 86 5.74 6.40 -13.48
CA GLY A 86 6.50 5.37 -12.76
C GLY A 86 6.69 4.10 -13.60
N GLY A 87 5.62 3.63 -14.23
CA GLY A 87 5.65 2.48 -15.14
C GLY A 87 6.56 2.71 -16.34
N TYR A 88 6.44 3.88 -16.99
CA TYR A 88 7.31 4.29 -18.08
C TYR A 88 8.78 4.31 -17.69
N CYS A 89 9.12 4.88 -16.53
CA CYS A 89 10.50 4.93 -16.04
C CYS A 89 11.04 3.53 -15.73
N ALA A 90 10.21 2.67 -15.16
CA ALA A 90 10.57 1.29 -14.83
C ALA A 90 10.86 0.41 -16.07
N ASP A 91 10.23 0.72 -17.20
CA ASP A 91 10.49 0.03 -18.47
C ASP A 91 11.67 0.66 -19.24
N ARG A 92 11.78 2.01 -19.23
CA ARG A 92 12.80 2.74 -20.00
C ARG A 92 14.20 2.68 -19.38
N PHE A 93 14.30 2.76 -18.07
CA PHE A 93 15.56 2.83 -17.35
C PHE A 93 15.84 1.53 -16.59
N CYS A 94 17.08 1.36 -16.14
CA CYS A 94 17.42 0.24 -15.27
C CYS A 94 16.57 0.31 -13.98
N LYS A 95 15.80 -0.74 -13.67
CA LYS A 95 14.90 -0.78 -12.51
C LYS A 95 15.62 -0.49 -11.19
N LYS A 96 16.86 -0.97 -11.04
CA LYS A 96 17.74 -0.64 -9.90
C LYS A 96 18.01 0.87 -9.80
N GLN A 97 18.30 1.52 -10.93
CA GLN A 97 18.56 2.96 -10.94
C GLN A 97 17.30 3.75 -10.58
N VAL A 98 16.14 3.39 -11.15
CA VAL A 98 14.86 4.05 -10.79
C VAL A 98 14.60 3.95 -9.29
N MET A 99 14.78 2.77 -8.69
CA MET A 99 14.65 2.58 -7.24
C MET A 99 15.67 3.41 -6.45
N ALA A 100 16.94 3.47 -6.89
CA ALA A 100 17.97 4.28 -6.25
C ALA A 100 17.67 5.79 -6.32
N TRP A 101 17.22 6.31 -7.46
CA TRP A 101 16.80 7.71 -7.61
C TRP A 101 15.62 8.04 -6.71
N CYS A 102 14.65 7.14 -6.59
CA CYS A 102 13.54 7.29 -5.65
C CYS A 102 14.03 7.39 -4.20
N LYS A 103 14.99 6.54 -3.79
CA LYS A 103 15.58 6.59 -2.44
C LYS A 103 16.40 7.85 -2.19
N ILE A 104 17.11 8.36 -3.21
CA ILE A 104 17.79 9.66 -3.12
C ILE A 104 16.76 10.77 -2.92
N ALA A 105 15.69 10.79 -3.72
CA ALA A 105 14.61 11.76 -3.56
C ALA A 105 13.97 11.68 -2.17
N GLU A 106 13.76 10.47 -1.63
CA GLU A 106 13.24 10.27 -0.27
C GLU A 106 14.10 10.94 0.80
N ILE A 107 15.43 10.90 0.70
CA ILE A 107 16.33 11.61 1.64
C ILE A 107 16.05 13.11 1.63
N PHE A 108 15.95 13.71 0.44
CA PHE A 108 15.64 15.14 0.32
C PHE A 108 14.22 15.48 0.80
N ILE A 109 13.24 14.62 0.50
CA ILE A 109 11.86 14.78 0.97
C ILE A 109 11.80 14.72 2.50
N MET A 110 12.54 13.81 3.14
CA MET A 110 12.60 13.73 4.61
C MET A 110 13.32 14.93 5.22
N LEU A 111 14.39 15.43 4.61
CA LEU A 111 15.06 16.66 5.03
C LEU A 111 14.11 17.86 4.96
N LEU A 112 13.33 17.98 3.87
CA LEU A 112 12.28 18.99 3.73
C LEU A 112 11.17 18.79 4.78
N GLY A 113 10.77 17.55 5.05
CA GLY A 113 9.81 17.22 6.09
C GLY A 113 10.24 17.73 7.46
N VAL A 114 11.47 17.44 7.87
CA VAL A 114 12.06 17.93 9.13
C VAL A 114 12.11 19.46 9.17
N LEU A 115 12.55 20.09 8.07
CA LEU A 115 12.58 21.55 7.94
C LEU A 115 11.18 22.15 8.08
N PHE A 116 10.15 21.54 7.50
CA PHE A 116 8.79 22.07 7.52
C PHE A 116 8.08 21.82 8.86
N VAL A 117 8.47 20.78 9.60
CA VAL A 117 8.07 20.63 11.01
C VAL A 117 8.64 21.78 11.84
N TRP A 118 9.90 22.15 11.60
CA TRP A 118 10.53 23.31 12.25
C TRP A 118 9.82 24.63 11.91
N ILE A 119 9.45 24.85 10.64
CA ILE A 119 8.66 26.03 10.24
C ILE A 119 7.27 26.03 10.90
N GLY A 120 6.68 24.85 11.15
CA GLY A 120 5.41 24.71 11.85
C GLY A 120 4.16 25.01 11.01
N ASN A 121 4.30 25.07 9.67
CA ASN A 121 3.18 25.28 8.76
C ASN A 121 2.60 23.93 8.28
N PRO A 122 1.34 23.58 8.64
CA PRO A 122 0.75 22.30 8.27
C PRO A 122 0.57 22.11 6.76
N TRP A 123 0.40 23.18 5.98
CA TRP A 123 0.25 23.09 4.53
C TRP A 123 1.54 22.63 3.83
N LEU A 124 2.69 23.06 4.34
CA LEU A 124 3.99 22.60 3.86
C LEU A 124 4.22 21.11 4.20
N LEU A 125 3.73 20.66 5.36
CA LEU A 125 3.77 19.24 5.71
C LEU A 125 2.91 18.40 4.76
N PHE A 126 1.73 18.87 4.38
CA PHE A 126 0.90 18.22 3.37
C PHE A 126 1.58 18.17 1.99
N LEU A 127 2.32 19.21 1.62
CA LEU A 127 3.15 19.20 0.41
C LEU A 127 4.22 18.09 0.47
N VAL A 128 4.85 17.86 1.63
CA VAL A 128 5.82 16.76 1.79
C VAL A 128 5.16 15.40 1.66
N LEU A 129 3.94 15.21 2.18
CA LEU A 129 3.16 13.98 1.94
C LEU A 129 2.87 13.76 0.45
N PHE A 130 2.56 14.82 -0.29
CA PHE A 130 2.37 14.75 -1.73
C PHE A 130 3.67 14.35 -2.46
N LEU A 131 4.81 14.93 -2.07
CA LEU A 131 6.11 14.56 -2.63
C LEU A 131 6.49 13.10 -2.30
N MET A 132 6.20 12.65 -1.08
CA MET A 132 6.43 11.27 -0.65
C MET A 132 5.55 10.29 -1.44
N GLY A 133 4.25 10.58 -1.59
CA GLY A 133 3.36 9.81 -2.45
C GLY A 133 3.82 9.79 -3.91
N THR A 134 4.38 10.90 -4.40
CA THR A 134 4.97 10.98 -5.75
C THR A 134 6.14 10.02 -5.87
N GLN A 135 7.09 10.06 -4.93
CA GLN A 135 8.22 9.13 -4.92
C GLN A 135 7.77 7.67 -4.87
N SER A 136 6.76 7.34 -4.05
CA SER A 136 6.22 5.98 -3.95
C SER A 136 5.46 5.54 -5.21
N ALA A 137 4.84 6.47 -5.94
CA ALA A 137 4.22 6.22 -7.24
C ALA A 137 5.23 5.82 -8.34
N PHE A 138 6.45 6.37 -8.31
CA PHE A 138 7.54 5.96 -9.20
C PHE A 138 8.22 4.67 -8.74
N TYR A 139 8.34 4.45 -7.43
CA TYR A 139 9.00 3.28 -6.87
C TYR A 139 8.19 1.99 -7.06
N SER A 140 6.86 2.05 -6.93
CA SER A 140 5.99 0.86 -6.95
C SER A 140 6.10 0.03 -8.25
N PRO A 141 5.98 0.61 -9.46
CA PRO A 141 6.15 -0.14 -10.71
C PRO A 141 7.55 -0.75 -10.85
N ALA A 142 8.61 -0.01 -10.48
CA ALA A 142 9.98 -0.51 -10.56
C ALA A 142 10.21 -1.70 -9.61
N LYS A 143 9.68 -1.64 -8.39
CA LYS A 143 9.71 -2.72 -7.41
C LYS A 143 9.04 -3.98 -7.97
N TYR A 144 7.76 -3.92 -8.29
CA TYR A 144 6.99 -5.11 -8.67
C TYR A 144 7.45 -5.67 -10.03
N ALA A 145 7.87 -4.83 -10.97
CA ALA A 145 8.40 -5.27 -12.26
C ALA A 145 9.76 -5.97 -12.12
N SER A 146 10.53 -5.67 -11.07
CA SER A 146 11.84 -6.30 -10.82
C SER A 146 11.77 -7.70 -10.21
N ILE A 147 10.66 -8.05 -9.54
CA ILE A 147 10.53 -9.31 -8.80
C ILE A 147 10.78 -10.53 -9.71
N PRO A 148 10.12 -10.67 -10.88
CA PRO A 148 10.35 -11.81 -11.77
C PRO A 148 11.82 -11.95 -12.20
N GLU A 149 12.49 -10.83 -12.44
CA GLU A 149 13.90 -10.80 -12.86
C GLU A 149 14.86 -11.16 -11.72
N ILE A 150 14.48 -10.90 -10.48
CA ILE A 150 15.31 -11.20 -9.29
C ILE A 150 15.17 -12.67 -8.88
N VAL A 151 13.94 -13.13 -8.64
CA VAL A 151 13.69 -14.43 -8.01
C VAL A 151 13.37 -15.57 -8.99
N GLY A 152 13.10 -15.24 -10.26
CA GLY A 152 12.66 -16.17 -11.28
C GLY A 152 11.18 -16.56 -11.14
N GLU A 153 10.59 -17.06 -12.23
CA GLU A 153 9.12 -17.26 -12.33
C GLU A 153 8.52 -18.15 -11.25
N LYS A 154 9.24 -19.21 -10.84
CA LYS A 154 8.77 -20.18 -9.84
C LYS A 154 8.57 -19.55 -8.46
N ASN A 155 9.33 -18.51 -8.13
CA ASN A 155 9.31 -17.90 -6.81
C ASN A 155 8.50 -16.58 -6.77
N ILE A 156 7.90 -16.15 -7.89
CA ILE A 156 7.11 -14.90 -7.96
C ILE A 156 6.03 -14.84 -6.86
N PRO A 157 5.16 -15.86 -6.66
CA PRO A 157 4.14 -15.78 -5.62
C PRO A 157 4.73 -15.69 -4.20
N SER A 158 5.77 -16.48 -3.91
CA SER A 158 6.43 -16.47 -2.60
C SER A 158 7.13 -15.15 -2.31
N ALA A 159 7.76 -14.54 -3.32
CA ALA A 159 8.38 -13.23 -3.21
C ALA A 159 7.36 -12.11 -2.95
N ASN A 160 6.25 -12.11 -3.68
CA ASN A 160 5.16 -11.16 -3.43
C ASN A 160 4.56 -11.35 -2.03
N GLY A 161 4.38 -12.59 -1.58
CA GLY A 161 3.90 -12.89 -0.23
C GLY A 161 4.78 -12.32 0.88
N LEU A 162 6.11 -12.48 0.77
CA LEU A 162 7.07 -11.89 1.70
C LEU A 162 7.08 -10.36 1.64
N ILE A 163 7.03 -9.78 0.43
CA ILE A 163 6.93 -8.33 0.26
C ILE A 163 5.64 -7.77 0.88
N GLY A 164 4.52 -8.47 0.72
CA GLY A 164 3.22 -8.12 1.30
C GLY A 164 3.31 -8.09 2.83
N MET A 165 3.77 -9.19 3.44
CA MET A 165 3.97 -9.26 4.89
C MET A 165 4.93 -8.18 5.41
N SER A 166 6.07 -7.99 4.73
CA SER A 166 7.06 -6.98 5.11
C SER A 166 6.48 -5.56 5.07
N THR A 167 5.64 -5.27 4.06
CA THR A 167 4.96 -3.98 3.94
C THR A 167 4.00 -3.76 5.10
N ILE A 168 3.23 -4.78 5.48
CA ILE A 168 2.32 -4.69 6.63
C ILE A 168 3.07 -4.45 7.94
N VAL A 169 4.14 -5.22 8.20
CA VAL A 169 4.95 -5.05 9.41
C VAL A 169 5.57 -3.64 9.44
N ALA A 170 6.05 -3.14 8.30
CA ALA A 170 6.56 -1.78 8.18
C ALA A 170 5.49 -0.71 8.46
N VAL A 171 4.28 -0.87 7.92
CA VAL A 171 3.16 0.05 8.15
C VAL A 171 2.81 0.11 9.64
N LEU A 172 2.67 -1.04 10.30
CA LEU A 172 2.32 -1.10 11.73
C LEU A 172 3.42 -0.51 12.60
N ALA A 173 4.67 -0.96 12.40
CA ALA A 173 5.81 -0.45 13.16
C ALA A 173 6.00 1.06 12.95
N GLY A 174 5.84 1.54 11.71
CA GLY A 174 5.99 2.94 11.37
C GLY A 174 4.88 3.80 11.95
N THR A 175 3.64 3.29 11.98
CA THR A 175 2.51 3.97 12.64
C THR A 175 2.75 4.15 14.13
N LEU A 176 3.21 3.11 14.82
CA LEU A 176 3.54 3.19 16.25
C LEU A 176 4.70 4.15 16.50
N LEU A 177 5.78 4.04 15.72
CA LEU A 177 6.95 4.89 15.89
C LEU A 177 6.65 6.35 15.55
N GLY A 178 5.85 6.64 14.53
CA GLY A 178 5.44 8.01 14.17
C GLY A 178 4.62 8.69 15.27
N ASN A 179 3.64 7.98 15.84
CA ASN A 179 2.85 8.50 16.97
C ASN A 179 3.72 8.70 18.23
N ASN A 180 4.61 7.75 18.56
CA ASN A 180 5.52 7.92 19.69
C ASN A 180 6.53 9.04 19.47
N LEU A 181 7.01 9.20 18.23
CA LEU A 181 7.91 10.28 17.85
C LEU A 181 7.25 11.64 18.05
N TYR A 182 5.96 11.78 17.72
CA TYR A 182 5.18 12.98 18.04
C TYR A 182 5.20 13.31 19.54
N VAL A 183 4.99 12.30 20.40
CA VAL A 183 5.04 12.47 21.87
C VAL A 183 6.44 12.88 22.33
N TRP A 184 7.49 12.26 21.80
CA TRP A 184 8.88 12.59 22.17
C TRP A 184 9.35 13.95 21.66
N THR A 185 8.69 14.48 20.63
CA THR A 185 9.06 15.72 19.95
C THR A 185 8.09 16.87 20.22
N THR A 186 7.16 16.68 21.15
CA THR A 186 6.24 17.71 21.62
C THR A 186 6.39 17.82 23.14
N LEU A 187 6.63 19.04 23.65
CA LEU A 187 6.82 19.27 25.08
C LEU A 187 5.56 18.87 25.87
N PRO A 188 5.69 18.16 27.00
CA PRO A 188 4.63 18.11 28.00
C PRO A 188 4.45 19.51 28.61
N ASP A 189 3.21 19.87 28.95
CA ASP A 189 2.89 21.06 29.75
C ASP A 189 3.62 20.98 31.11
N ALA A 190 3.76 22.11 31.80
CA ALA A 190 4.43 22.23 33.10
C ALA A 190 3.82 21.29 34.18
N ALA A 191 2.58 20.84 33.99
CA ALA A 191 1.88 19.86 34.83
C ALA A 191 2.07 18.39 34.41
N GLY A 192 2.76 18.12 33.29
CA GLY A 192 3.01 16.77 32.77
C GLY A 192 1.79 16.00 32.25
N SER A 193 0.61 16.63 32.21
CA SER A 193 -0.68 16.00 31.94
C SER A 193 -1.20 16.19 30.50
N THR A 194 -0.74 17.21 29.77
CA THR A 194 -1.16 17.54 28.39
C THR A 194 0.05 17.94 27.54
N LEU A 195 0.04 17.66 26.23
CA LEU A 195 1.10 18.10 25.31
C LEU A 195 0.89 19.59 24.97
N MET A 196 1.93 20.42 25.06
CA MET A 196 1.86 21.88 24.83
C MET A 196 1.50 22.19 23.36
N PRO A 197 0.48 23.03 23.09
CA PRO A 197 0.04 23.40 21.74
C PRO A 197 0.99 24.31 20.95
N ASP A 198 1.91 25.00 21.60
CA ASP A 198 2.61 26.15 20.99
C ASP A 198 3.65 25.74 19.92
N ALA A 199 4.15 24.50 19.97
CA ALA A 199 5.18 24.01 19.04
C ALA A 199 5.17 22.48 18.82
N PRO A 200 4.07 21.87 18.32
CA PRO A 200 3.96 20.42 18.12
C PRO A 200 5.02 19.92 17.14
N GLY A 201 5.76 18.89 17.54
CA GLY A 201 6.82 18.24 16.76
C GLY A 201 8.16 18.99 16.68
N GLN A 202 8.29 20.17 17.27
CA GLN A 202 9.51 20.99 17.18
C GLN A 202 10.52 20.71 18.29
N TYR A 203 10.06 20.20 19.44
CA TYR A 203 10.95 19.84 20.52
C TYR A 203 11.80 18.62 20.12
N ARG A 204 13.09 18.61 20.48
CA ARG A 204 14.02 17.53 20.11
C ARG A 204 13.93 17.11 18.63
N LEU A 205 13.74 18.07 17.73
CA LEU A 205 13.60 17.83 16.28
C LEU A 205 14.71 16.94 15.68
N TRP A 206 15.90 16.96 16.29
CA TRP A 206 17.01 16.09 15.92
C TRP A 206 16.64 14.60 15.96
N LEU A 207 15.69 14.16 16.81
CA LEU A 207 15.16 12.80 16.83
C LEU A 207 14.39 12.48 15.54
N SER A 208 13.51 13.39 15.10
CA SER A 208 12.81 13.24 13.82
C SER A 208 13.79 13.20 12.66
N ALA A 209 14.80 14.08 12.68
CA ALA A 209 15.85 14.08 11.67
C ALA A 209 16.62 12.75 11.63
N LEU A 210 17.09 12.28 12.79
CA LEU A 210 17.86 11.05 12.92
C LEU A 210 17.06 9.83 12.41
N ILE A 211 15.80 9.71 12.81
CA ILE A 211 14.97 8.55 12.45
C ILE A 211 14.56 8.61 10.98
N LEU A 212 13.93 9.70 10.53
CA LEU A 212 13.39 9.79 9.17
C LEU A 212 14.50 9.76 8.11
N VAL A 213 15.56 10.55 8.30
CA VAL A 213 16.69 10.60 7.38
C VAL A 213 17.53 9.33 7.51
N GLY A 214 17.72 8.80 8.72
CA GLY A 214 18.46 7.56 8.94
C GLY A 214 17.81 6.35 8.25
N VAL A 215 16.49 6.22 8.32
CA VAL A 215 15.74 5.18 7.59
C VAL A 215 15.85 5.38 6.08
N ALA A 216 15.71 6.62 5.59
CA ALA A 216 15.86 6.95 4.16
C ALA A 216 17.26 6.57 3.63
N VAL A 217 18.31 6.97 4.35
CA VAL A 217 19.72 6.67 4.02
C VAL A 217 19.98 5.17 4.06
N THR A 218 19.50 4.46 5.07
CA THR A 218 19.63 3.00 5.17
C THR A 218 18.98 2.31 3.96
N GLY A 219 17.78 2.76 3.57
CA GLY A 219 17.10 2.24 2.38
C GLY A 219 17.83 2.57 1.08
N TYR A 220 18.50 3.72 0.98
CA TYR A 220 19.34 4.04 -0.18
C TYR A 220 20.52 3.07 -0.28
N PHE A 221 21.24 2.82 0.81
CA PHE A 221 22.35 1.87 0.83
C PHE A 221 21.91 0.43 0.52
N SER A 222 20.71 0.01 0.94
CA SER A 222 20.19 -1.33 0.59
C SER A 222 19.98 -1.52 -0.92
N THR A 223 19.81 -0.44 -1.69
CA THR A 223 19.72 -0.55 -3.16
C THR A 223 20.99 -1.09 -3.80
N PHE A 224 22.16 -0.94 -3.16
CA PHE A 224 23.41 -1.49 -3.68
C PHE A 224 23.42 -3.01 -3.72
N MET A 225 22.67 -3.67 -2.81
CA MET A 225 22.51 -5.12 -2.78
C MET A 225 21.62 -5.63 -3.93
N ILE A 226 20.74 -4.78 -4.48
CA ILE A 226 19.89 -5.13 -5.61
C ILE A 226 20.76 -5.33 -6.84
N GLN A 227 20.53 -6.43 -7.57
CA GLN A 227 21.26 -6.71 -8.80
C GLN A 227 20.87 -5.72 -9.91
N ARG A 228 21.80 -5.43 -10.82
CA ARG A 228 21.51 -4.57 -11.97
C ARG A 228 20.67 -5.35 -12.99
N MET A 229 19.58 -4.74 -13.44
CA MET A 229 18.68 -5.26 -14.45
C MET A 229 18.74 -4.33 -15.67
N PRO A 230 19.51 -4.66 -16.71
CA PRO A 230 19.65 -3.78 -17.87
C PRO A 230 18.28 -3.57 -18.54
N PRO A 231 18.03 -2.39 -19.14
CA PRO A 231 16.82 -2.18 -19.92
C PRO A 231 16.77 -3.21 -21.04
N LEU A 232 15.64 -3.90 -21.18
CA LEU A 232 15.51 -4.99 -22.16
C LEU A 232 15.40 -4.47 -23.60
N HIS A 233 14.93 -3.23 -23.81
CA HIS A 233 14.76 -2.61 -25.13
C HIS A 233 14.84 -1.08 -25.04
N GLU A 234 15.05 -0.41 -26.18
CA GLU A 234 14.86 1.04 -26.31
C GLU A 234 13.37 1.40 -26.18
N CYS A 235 12.95 1.87 -25.01
CA CYS A 235 11.60 2.42 -24.85
C CYS A 235 11.43 3.70 -25.68
N LYS A 236 10.34 3.77 -26.46
CA LYS A 236 9.99 4.95 -27.24
C LYS A 236 9.77 6.17 -26.34
N PRO A 237 10.11 7.39 -26.78
CA PRO A 237 9.82 8.60 -26.05
C PRO A 237 8.31 8.81 -25.88
N LEU A 238 7.90 9.46 -24.78
CA LEU A 238 6.51 9.81 -24.53
C LEU A 238 5.96 10.75 -25.61
N LYS A 239 4.77 10.44 -26.12
CA LYS A 239 3.99 11.32 -27.00
C LYS A 239 3.46 12.52 -26.23
N TRP A 240 3.06 13.59 -26.93
CA TRP A 240 2.60 14.84 -26.30
C TRP A 240 1.47 14.60 -25.27
N PHE A 241 0.46 13.79 -25.61
CA PHE A 241 -0.66 13.46 -24.71
C PHE A 241 -0.18 12.72 -23.46
N GLN A 242 0.84 11.88 -23.59
CA GLN A 242 1.43 11.14 -22.49
C GLN A 242 2.31 12.01 -21.58
N LYS A 243 2.60 13.26 -21.98
CA LYS A 243 3.29 14.26 -21.15
C LYS A 243 2.32 15.10 -20.30
N LEU A 244 1.01 14.98 -20.51
CA LEU A 244 0.01 15.63 -19.66
C LEU A 244 -0.09 14.92 -18.30
N PRO A 245 -0.51 15.60 -17.22
CA PRO A 245 -0.90 14.95 -15.97
C PRO A 245 -1.91 13.83 -16.26
N VAL A 246 -1.72 12.64 -15.68
CA VAL A 246 -2.57 11.44 -15.91
C VAL A 246 -2.55 10.87 -17.35
N GLY A 247 -2.06 11.60 -18.36
CA GLY A 247 -2.11 11.17 -19.76
C GLY A 247 -1.40 9.84 -20.03
N GLN A 248 -0.25 9.61 -19.38
CA GLN A 248 0.42 8.32 -19.42
C GLN A 248 -0.39 7.23 -18.69
N SER A 249 -0.95 7.50 -17.51
CA SER A 249 -1.81 6.56 -16.79
C SER A 249 -3.04 6.13 -17.61
N ILE A 250 -3.66 7.06 -18.34
CA ILE A 250 -4.78 6.77 -19.27
C ILE A 250 -4.31 5.90 -20.45
N SER A 251 -3.13 6.18 -20.99
CA SER A 251 -2.52 5.36 -22.05
C SER A 251 -2.23 3.93 -21.56
N ASP A 252 -1.87 3.77 -20.30
CA ASP A 252 -1.56 2.48 -19.69
C ASP A 252 -2.82 1.70 -19.37
N PHE A 253 -3.86 2.39 -18.90
CA PHE A 253 -5.20 1.83 -18.81
C PHE A 253 -5.74 1.37 -20.17
N THR A 254 -5.57 2.20 -21.21
CA THR A 254 -5.99 1.85 -22.57
C THR A 254 -5.25 0.61 -23.10
N TYR A 255 -3.98 0.43 -22.70
CA TYR A 255 -3.24 -0.78 -22.99
C TYR A 255 -3.83 -2.00 -22.28
N LEU A 256 -4.09 -1.92 -20.98
CA LEU A 256 -4.79 -2.98 -20.24
C LEU A 256 -6.12 -3.31 -20.90
N TRP A 257 -6.89 -2.31 -21.32
CA TRP A 257 -8.18 -2.49 -21.99
C TRP A 257 -8.11 -3.37 -23.26
N ARG A 258 -7.00 -3.31 -23.99
CA ARG A 258 -6.74 -4.17 -25.15
C ARG A 258 -6.38 -5.61 -24.76
N HIS A 259 -5.80 -5.80 -23.58
CA HIS A 259 -5.43 -7.11 -23.03
C HIS A 259 -6.42 -7.55 -21.95
N LYS A 260 -7.57 -8.08 -22.38
CA LYS A 260 -8.73 -8.41 -21.52
C LYS A 260 -8.39 -9.22 -20.26
N ALA A 261 -7.46 -10.17 -20.35
CA ALA A 261 -7.02 -10.97 -19.22
C ALA A 261 -6.30 -10.13 -18.14
N LEU A 262 -5.38 -9.27 -18.56
CA LEU A 262 -4.64 -8.36 -17.67
C LEU A 262 -5.57 -7.30 -17.08
N LEU A 263 -6.50 -6.75 -17.87
CA LEU A 263 -7.51 -5.83 -17.38
C LEU A 263 -8.35 -6.46 -16.28
N LEU A 264 -8.85 -7.68 -16.51
CA LEU A 264 -9.73 -8.35 -15.55
C LEU A 264 -9.03 -8.59 -14.20
N VAL A 265 -7.76 -9.00 -14.23
CA VAL A 265 -6.95 -9.17 -13.01
C VAL A 265 -6.64 -7.83 -12.34
N ALA A 266 -6.37 -6.78 -13.11
CA ALA A 266 -6.18 -5.43 -12.58
C ALA A 266 -7.47 -4.88 -11.93
N LEU A 267 -8.65 -5.18 -12.51
CA LEU A 267 -9.95 -4.82 -11.94
C LEU A 267 -10.24 -5.57 -10.64
N PHE A 268 -9.88 -6.85 -10.53
CA PHE A 268 -9.95 -7.57 -9.25
C PHE A 268 -9.04 -6.94 -8.19
N SER A 269 -7.82 -6.55 -8.55
CA SER A 269 -6.93 -5.84 -7.62
C SER A 269 -7.51 -4.49 -7.21
N ALA A 270 -8.10 -3.76 -8.16
CA ALA A 270 -8.74 -2.48 -7.87
C ALA A 270 -9.95 -2.64 -6.94
N TYR A 271 -10.80 -3.64 -7.17
CA TYR A 271 -11.89 -3.99 -6.26
C TYR A 271 -11.36 -4.30 -4.85
N TYR A 272 -10.31 -5.11 -4.74
CA TYR A 272 -9.69 -5.43 -3.46
C TYR A 272 -9.23 -4.19 -2.69
N TRP A 273 -8.49 -3.30 -3.35
CA TRP A 273 -7.99 -2.08 -2.72
C TRP A 273 -9.12 -1.09 -2.38
N GLY A 274 -10.16 -1.01 -3.22
CA GLY A 274 -11.38 -0.26 -2.92
C GLY A 274 -12.10 -0.79 -1.68
N LEU A 275 -12.33 -2.11 -1.61
CA LEU A 275 -12.95 -2.78 -0.47
C LEU A 275 -12.10 -2.61 0.81
N ALA A 276 -10.77 -2.72 0.71
CA ALA A 276 -9.85 -2.52 1.82
C ALA A 276 -9.93 -1.08 2.36
N SER A 277 -9.99 -0.08 1.48
CA SER A 277 -10.13 1.33 1.88
C SER A 277 -11.47 1.61 2.57
N LEU A 278 -12.55 1.02 2.06
CA LEU A 278 -13.88 1.10 2.67
C LEU A 278 -13.90 0.41 4.04
N ALA A 279 -13.37 -0.82 4.15
CA ALA A 279 -13.27 -1.57 5.40
C ALA A 279 -12.42 -0.82 6.44
N GLN A 280 -11.27 -0.28 6.06
CA GLN A 280 -10.40 0.49 6.94
C GLN A 280 -11.11 1.72 7.54
N THR A 281 -11.89 2.43 6.70
CA THR A 281 -12.65 3.60 7.15
C THR A 281 -13.84 3.21 8.04
N ASN A 282 -14.48 2.08 7.73
CA ASN A 282 -15.62 1.57 8.49
C ASN A 282 -15.23 1.08 9.89
N ILE A 283 -14.00 0.57 10.09
CA ILE A 283 -13.55 0.03 11.39
C ILE A 283 -13.61 1.08 12.50
N ASP A 284 -13.24 2.34 12.23
CA ASP A 284 -13.36 3.42 13.21
C ASP A 284 -14.83 3.64 13.64
N LYS A 285 -15.74 3.68 12.65
CA LYS A 285 -17.19 3.84 12.87
C LYS A 285 -17.88 2.60 13.45
N PHE A 286 -17.25 1.44 13.38
CA PHE A 286 -17.73 0.21 13.97
C PHE A 286 -17.25 0.05 15.41
N VAL A 287 -15.96 0.23 15.67
CA VAL A 287 -15.34 -0.11 16.96
C VAL A 287 -15.70 0.87 18.07
N VAL A 288 -15.70 2.17 17.77
CA VAL A 288 -15.94 3.19 18.81
C VAL A 288 -17.42 3.22 19.21
N PRO A 289 -18.38 3.40 18.27
CA PRO A 289 -19.78 3.56 18.64
C PRO A 289 -20.46 2.24 19.02
N GLU A 290 -20.02 1.10 18.47
CA GLU A 290 -20.78 -0.16 18.62
C GLU A 290 -20.10 -1.21 19.51
N ILE A 291 -18.79 -1.10 19.80
CA ILE A 291 -18.04 -2.14 20.52
C ILE A 291 -17.47 -1.66 21.87
N THR A 292 -16.73 -0.55 21.89
CA THR A 292 -15.82 -0.24 23.02
C THR A 292 -15.87 1.17 23.59
N GLU A 293 -16.49 2.14 22.90
CA GLU A 293 -16.48 3.57 23.27
C GLU A 293 -15.08 4.22 23.42
N ASN A 294 -14.00 3.46 23.20
CA ASN A 294 -12.61 3.90 23.39
C ASN A 294 -11.91 4.06 22.04
N GLN A 295 -11.56 5.30 21.69
CA GLN A 295 -10.84 5.63 20.46
C GLN A 295 -9.49 4.88 20.33
N GLY A 296 -8.82 4.60 21.44
CA GLY A 296 -7.55 3.85 21.45
C GLY A 296 -7.70 2.39 21.01
N ALA A 297 -8.90 1.82 21.12
CA ALA A 297 -9.17 0.44 20.72
C ALA A 297 -9.04 0.23 19.20
N VAL A 298 -9.36 1.25 18.39
CA VAL A 298 -9.35 1.17 16.92
C VAL A 298 -7.99 0.66 16.38
N ALA A 299 -6.89 1.07 17.01
CA ALA A 299 -5.55 0.63 16.64
C ALA A 299 -5.35 -0.88 16.80
N ILE A 300 -5.97 -1.50 17.81
CA ILE A 300 -5.91 -2.96 18.05
C ILE A 300 -6.64 -3.69 16.92
N PHE A 301 -7.84 -3.24 16.56
CA PHE A 301 -8.66 -3.88 15.52
C PHE A 301 -8.00 -3.76 14.13
N LEU A 302 -7.49 -2.58 13.79
CA LEU A 302 -6.70 -2.38 12.56
C LEU A 302 -5.41 -3.21 12.57
N GLY A 303 -4.74 -3.32 13.72
CA GLY A 303 -3.54 -4.14 13.90
C GLY A 303 -3.81 -5.62 13.66
N ILE A 304 -4.93 -6.15 14.16
CA ILE A 304 -5.32 -7.55 13.94
C ILE A 304 -5.72 -7.82 12.49
N LEU A 305 -6.47 -6.92 11.86
CA LEU A 305 -6.77 -7.00 10.43
C LEU A 305 -5.47 -7.07 9.62
N ALA A 306 -4.54 -6.16 9.90
CA ALA A 306 -3.25 -6.11 9.23
C ALA A 306 -2.43 -7.39 9.45
N LEU A 307 -2.37 -7.90 10.69
CA LEU A 307 -1.72 -9.18 10.99
C LEU A 307 -2.32 -10.33 10.17
N GLY A 308 -3.65 -10.37 10.03
CA GLY A 308 -4.33 -11.30 9.12
C GLY A 308 -3.82 -11.18 7.68
N ILE A 309 -3.71 -9.97 7.13
CA ILE A 309 -3.18 -9.73 5.77
C ILE A 309 -1.77 -10.30 5.63
N ALA A 310 -0.89 -10.04 6.59
CA ALA A 310 0.47 -10.57 6.60
C ALA A 310 0.50 -12.10 6.57
N VAL A 311 -0.31 -12.76 7.41
CA VAL A 311 -0.44 -14.22 7.46
C VAL A 311 -0.96 -14.76 6.12
N GLY A 312 -2.05 -14.20 5.61
CA GLY A 312 -2.66 -14.58 4.33
C GLY A 312 -1.69 -14.47 3.15
N SER A 313 -0.92 -13.38 3.08
CA SER A 313 0.07 -13.14 2.02
C SER A 313 1.20 -14.18 2.02
N VAL A 314 1.71 -14.56 3.20
CA VAL A 314 2.75 -15.60 3.31
C VAL A 314 2.18 -16.97 2.97
N LEU A 315 1.01 -17.32 3.52
CA LEU A 315 0.35 -18.61 3.29
C LEU A 315 0.14 -18.86 1.80
N VAL A 316 -0.51 -17.93 1.09
CA VAL A 316 -0.77 -18.11 -0.34
C VAL A 316 0.52 -18.10 -1.16
N GLY A 317 1.51 -17.29 -0.77
CA GLY A 317 2.82 -17.25 -1.42
C GLY A 317 3.58 -18.59 -1.32
N GLN A 318 3.41 -19.33 -0.22
CA GLN A 318 3.95 -20.67 -0.04
C GLN A 318 3.14 -21.72 -0.83
N ILE A 319 1.80 -21.69 -0.73
CA ILE A 319 0.89 -22.62 -1.43
C ILE A 319 1.08 -22.53 -2.96
N MET A 320 1.29 -21.33 -3.48
CA MET A 320 1.47 -21.07 -4.90
C MET A 320 2.91 -21.22 -5.39
N ARG A 321 3.85 -21.68 -4.56
CA ARG A 321 5.25 -21.79 -4.99
C ARG A 321 5.36 -22.69 -6.23
N GLY A 322 5.98 -22.17 -7.29
CA GLY A 322 6.11 -22.84 -8.58
C GLY A 322 4.87 -22.78 -9.48
N LYS A 323 3.75 -22.20 -9.04
CA LYS A 323 2.47 -22.14 -9.78
C LYS A 323 1.84 -20.75 -9.70
N THR A 324 1.64 -20.10 -10.84
CA THR A 324 0.95 -18.80 -10.93
C THR A 324 -0.52 -19.02 -11.34
N THR A 325 -1.31 -19.62 -10.46
CA THR A 325 -2.73 -19.88 -10.70
C THR A 325 -3.61 -18.82 -10.03
N LEU A 326 -4.76 -18.54 -10.62
CA LEU A 326 -5.74 -17.61 -10.05
C LEU A 326 -6.77 -18.30 -9.13
N ASN A 327 -6.76 -19.63 -9.01
CA ASN A 327 -7.74 -20.37 -8.20
C ASN A 327 -7.92 -19.85 -6.75
N PRO A 328 -6.87 -19.43 -6.01
CA PRO A 328 -7.03 -18.98 -4.63
C PRO A 328 -7.94 -17.76 -4.45
N ILE A 329 -8.06 -16.89 -5.47
CA ILE A 329 -8.88 -15.67 -5.38
C ILE A 329 -10.38 -16.00 -5.24
N ILE A 330 -10.83 -17.15 -5.76
CA ILE A 330 -12.23 -17.58 -5.64
C ILE A 330 -12.55 -17.89 -4.18
N PHE A 331 -11.76 -18.78 -3.57
CA PHE A 331 -11.92 -19.15 -2.17
C PHE A 331 -11.83 -17.93 -1.26
N SER A 332 -10.88 -17.05 -1.56
CA SER A 332 -10.68 -15.82 -0.84
C SER A 332 -11.85 -14.83 -0.94
N ALA A 333 -12.50 -14.70 -2.11
CA ALA A 333 -13.64 -13.80 -2.26
C ALA A 333 -14.81 -14.22 -1.37
N PHE A 334 -15.15 -15.51 -1.36
CA PHE A 334 -16.20 -16.04 -0.47
C PHE A 334 -15.80 -15.99 1.00
N GLY A 335 -14.51 -16.21 1.32
CA GLY A 335 -13.99 -16.04 2.68
C GLY A 335 -14.13 -14.60 3.19
N MET A 336 -13.77 -13.61 2.36
CA MET A 336 -13.99 -12.19 2.68
C MET A 336 -15.48 -11.88 2.87
N ALA A 337 -16.36 -12.43 2.02
CA ALA A 337 -17.80 -12.26 2.15
C ALA A 337 -18.33 -12.82 3.48
N ALA A 338 -17.94 -14.05 3.83
CA ALA A 338 -18.32 -14.68 5.09
C ALA A 338 -17.85 -13.88 6.31
N CYS A 339 -16.63 -13.34 6.28
CA CYS A 339 -16.12 -12.50 7.36
C CYS A 339 -16.83 -11.15 7.45
N ALA A 340 -17.19 -10.54 6.32
CA ALA A 340 -17.98 -9.32 6.30
C ALA A 340 -19.40 -9.54 6.87
N PHE A 341 -20.05 -10.66 6.53
CA PHE A 341 -21.31 -11.03 7.16
C PHE A 341 -21.16 -11.36 8.65
N ALA A 342 -20.05 -11.99 9.05
CA ALA A 342 -19.75 -12.20 10.46
C ALA A 342 -19.61 -10.86 11.22
N LEU A 343 -18.97 -9.85 10.61
CA LEU A 343 -18.86 -8.50 11.19
C LEU A 343 -20.23 -7.81 11.30
N PHE A 344 -21.08 -7.94 10.29
CA PHE A 344 -22.46 -7.46 10.34
C PHE A 344 -23.26 -8.09 11.50
N LEU A 345 -23.07 -9.40 11.74
CA LEU A 345 -23.73 -10.16 12.81
C LEU A 345 -23.08 -10.01 14.18
N THR A 346 -22.07 -9.14 14.34
CA THR A 346 -21.41 -8.94 15.64
C THR A 346 -22.43 -8.47 16.68
N PRO A 347 -22.47 -9.09 17.87
CA PRO A 347 -23.31 -8.59 18.97
C PRO A 347 -22.92 -7.15 19.35
N THR A 348 -23.87 -6.38 19.87
CA THR A 348 -23.57 -5.04 20.41
C THR A 348 -22.59 -5.15 21.57
N GLY A 349 -21.60 -4.28 21.61
CA GLY A 349 -20.56 -4.27 22.62
C GLY A 349 -21.03 -3.80 23.99
N THR A 350 -20.22 -4.12 24.99
CA THR A 350 -20.43 -3.73 26.38
C THR A 350 -19.52 -2.57 26.80
N GLY A 351 -18.82 -1.93 25.84
CA GLY A 351 -17.82 -0.89 26.12
C GLY A 351 -16.47 -1.43 26.63
N MET A 352 -16.34 -2.73 26.87
CA MET A 352 -15.15 -3.35 27.47
C MET A 352 -14.39 -4.24 26.46
N ILE A 353 -13.07 -4.29 26.65
CA ILE A 353 -12.18 -5.26 26.00
C ILE A 353 -11.46 -6.04 27.12
N PRO A 354 -11.53 -7.38 27.14
CA PRO A 354 -12.25 -8.24 26.21
C PRO A 354 -13.76 -8.31 26.51
N SER A 355 -14.58 -8.51 25.46
CA SER A 355 -16.01 -8.82 25.51
C SER A 355 -16.38 -9.80 24.39
N THR A 356 -17.57 -10.40 24.44
CA THR A 356 -18.06 -11.29 23.37
C THR A 356 -18.07 -10.59 22.01
N ALA A 357 -18.54 -9.34 21.97
CA ALA A 357 -18.55 -8.51 20.77
C ALA A 357 -17.14 -8.21 20.27
N SER A 358 -16.23 -7.76 21.15
CA SER A 358 -14.85 -7.45 20.75
C SER A 358 -14.14 -8.70 20.23
N ASN A 359 -14.26 -9.84 20.92
CA ASN A 359 -13.59 -11.07 20.53
C ASN A 359 -14.10 -11.59 19.17
N HIS A 360 -15.42 -11.56 18.96
CA HIS A 360 -16.01 -11.93 17.68
C HIS A 360 -15.50 -11.05 16.55
N ALA A 361 -15.52 -9.72 16.73
CA ALA A 361 -15.03 -8.78 15.73
C ALA A 361 -13.52 -8.92 15.48
N LEU A 362 -12.70 -9.14 16.50
CA LEU A 362 -11.25 -9.36 16.34
C LEU A 362 -10.96 -10.63 15.52
N VAL A 363 -11.66 -11.73 15.80
CA VAL A 363 -11.53 -12.97 15.02
C VAL A 363 -12.00 -12.76 13.58
N ALA A 364 -13.16 -12.12 13.39
CA ALA A 364 -13.70 -11.85 12.06
C ALA A 364 -12.77 -10.94 11.24
N LEU A 365 -12.16 -9.91 11.84
CA LEU A 365 -11.17 -9.05 11.19
C LEU A 365 -9.86 -9.78 10.89
N PHE A 366 -9.37 -10.64 11.78
CA PHE A 366 -8.19 -11.47 11.50
C PHE A 366 -8.42 -12.38 10.29
N CYS A 367 -9.57 -13.06 10.26
CA CYS A 367 -9.96 -13.92 9.15
C CYS A 367 -10.17 -13.12 7.86
N LEU A 368 -10.86 -11.96 7.94
CA LEU A 368 -11.02 -11.04 6.80
C LEU A 368 -9.66 -10.64 6.24
N GLY A 369 -8.72 -10.25 7.09
CA GLY A 369 -7.35 -9.91 6.73
C GLY A 369 -6.63 -11.08 6.07
N THR A 370 -6.77 -12.28 6.62
CA THR A 370 -6.16 -13.50 6.07
C THR A 370 -6.67 -13.77 4.65
N PHE A 371 -7.98 -13.73 4.43
CA PHE A 371 -8.53 -13.85 3.08
C PHE A 371 -8.07 -12.70 2.19
N ALA A 372 -8.10 -11.45 2.66
CA ALA A 372 -7.59 -10.29 1.93
C ALA A 372 -6.15 -10.50 1.43
N GLY A 373 -5.25 -11.02 2.27
CA GLY A 373 -3.88 -11.36 1.89
C GLY A 373 -3.79 -12.48 0.85
N ILE A 374 -4.69 -13.47 0.91
CA ILE A 374 -4.80 -14.57 -0.08
C ILE A 374 -5.31 -14.04 -1.43
N PHE A 375 -6.14 -12.99 -1.43
CA PHE A 375 -6.72 -12.41 -2.64
C PHE A 375 -5.71 -11.67 -3.51
N ASP A 376 -4.86 -10.82 -2.92
CA ASP A 376 -4.02 -9.87 -3.66
C ASP A 376 -2.78 -10.51 -4.32
N ILE A 377 -2.10 -11.42 -3.61
CA ILE A 377 -0.83 -12.03 -4.08
C ILE A 377 -0.96 -12.77 -5.42
N PRO A 378 -1.99 -13.62 -5.66
CA PRO A 378 -2.17 -14.28 -6.95
C PRO A 378 -2.36 -13.30 -8.12
N LEU A 379 -3.04 -12.17 -7.87
CA LEU A 379 -3.31 -11.15 -8.89
C LEU A 379 -2.02 -10.47 -9.32
N MET A 380 -1.21 -10.03 -8.35
CA MET A 380 0.10 -9.43 -8.64
C MET A 380 1.05 -10.41 -9.32
N ALA A 381 1.09 -11.67 -8.88
CA ALA A 381 1.90 -12.70 -9.51
C ALA A 381 1.46 -12.96 -10.97
N TYR A 382 0.16 -12.93 -11.24
CA TYR A 382 -0.38 -13.11 -12.59
C TYR A 382 -0.02 -11.95 -13.51
N LEU A 383 -0.17 -10.69 -13.07
CA LEU A 383 0.21 -9.50 -13.84
C LEU A 383 1.70 -9.48 -14.15
N GLN A 384 2.54 -9.87 -13.18
CA GLN A 384 4.00 -9.91 -13.34
C GLN A 384 4.45 -10.99 -14.32
N LYS A 385 3.83 -12.18 -14.27
CA LYS A 385 4.22 -13.30 -15.14
C LYS A 385 3.69 -13.16 -16.56
N ASN A 386 2.42 -12.80 -16.72
CA ASN A 386 1.78 -12.72 -18.04
C ASN A 386 2.01 -11.38 -18.74
N GLY A 387 2.58 -10.40 -18.04
CA GLY A 387 3.01 -9.15 -18.65
C GLY A 387 4.29 -9.32 -19.47
N GLU A 388 4.28 -8.77 -20.68
CA GLU A 388 5.45 -8.72 -21.55
C GLU A 388 6.62 -8.04 -20.83
N GLU A 389 7.81 -8.66 -20.87
CA GLU A 389 8.99 -8.24 -20.11
C GLU A 389 9.36 -6.76 -20.31
N SER A 390 9.14 -6.27 -21.54
CA SER A 390 9.42 -4.90 -22.00
C SER A 390 8.39 -3.86 -21.55
N GLN A 391 7.22 -4.29 -21.06
CA GLN A 391 6.07 -3.44 -20.69
C GLN A 391 5.53 -3.77 -19.29
N ARG A 392 6.28 -4.51 -18.46
CA ARG A 392 5.83 -4.90 -17.11
C ARG A 392 5.59 -3.68 -16.22
N GLY A 393 6.47 -2.68 -16.27
CA GLY A 393 6.33 -1.43 -15.55
C GLY A 393 5.04 -0.73 -15.95
N ARG A 394 4.74 -0.65 -17.24
CA ARG A 394 3.49 -0.11 -17.78
C ARG A 394 2.25 -0.84 -17.28
N ILE A 395 2.25 -2.17 -17.30
CA ILE A 395 1.12 -3.00 -16.84
C ILE A 395 0.87 -2.75 -15.34
N ILE A 396 1.93 -2.74 -14.54
CA ILE A 396 1.83 -2.47 -13.10
C ILE A 396 1.42 -1.02 -12.83
N GLY A 397 1.95 -0.05 -13.59
CA GLY A 397 1.56 1.35 -13.50
C GLY A 397 0.08 1.59 -13.79
N GLY A 398 -0.46 0.92 -14.82
CA GLY A 398 -1.88 0.92 -15.15
C GLY A 398 -2.74 0.21 -14.09
N SER A 399 -2.26 -0.90 -13.53
CA SER A 399 -2.93 -1.57 -12.41
C SER A 399 -2.98 -0.70 -11.16
N ASN A 400 -1.86 -0.03 -10.82
CA ASN A 400 -1.80 0.90 -9.71
C ASN A 400 -2.78 2.06 -9.92
N PHE A 401 -2.82 2.65 -11.12
CA PHE A 401 -3.76 3.71 -11.45
C PHE A 401 -5.21 3.31 -11.13
N LEU A 402 -5.61 2.09 -11.55
CA LEU A 402 -6.92 1.52 -11.24
C LEU A 402 -7.12 1.31 -9.74
N SER A 403 -6.15 0.72 -9.04
CA SER A 403 -6.27 0.44 -7.61
C SER A 403 -6.39 1.71 -6.76
N PHE A 404 -5.57 2.72 -7.00
CA PHE A 404 -5.65 3.99 -6.25
C PHE A 404 -6.91 4.79 -6.59
N SER A 405 -7.39 4.70 -7.84
CA SER A 405 -8.69 5.26 -8.21
C SER A 405 -9.83 4.55 -7.45
N ALA A 406 -9.79 3.21 -7.36
CA ALA A 406 -10.78 2.43 -6.64
C ALA A 406 -10.72 2.65 -5.12
N MET A 407 -9.54 2.85 -4.52
CA MET A 407 -9.43 3.26 -3.11
C MET A 407 -10.14 4.60 -2.86
N THR A 408 -9.89 5.58 -3.72
CA THR A 408 -10.52 6.91 -3.62
C THR A 408 -12.04 6.81 -3.76
N LEU A 409 -12.53 6.06 -4.75
CA LEU A 409 -13.95 5.77 -4.92
C LEU A 409 -14.53 5.03 -3.71
N GLY A 410 -13.79 4.09 -3.12
CA GLY A 410 -14.20 3.34 -1.93
C GLY A 410 -14.47 4.24 -0.73
N VAL A 411 -13.63 5.27 -0.50
CA VAL A 411 -13.85 6.27 0.56
C VAL A 411 -15.07 7.14 0.27
N LEU A 412 -15.29 7.54 -0.99
CA LEU A 412 -16.47 8.32 -1.39
C LEU A 412 -17.76 7.52 -1.22
N VAL A 413 -17.76 6.27 -1.68
CA VAL A 413 -18.89 5.34 -1.51
C VAL A 413 -19.15 5.08 -0.03
N PHE A 414 -18.10 4.90 0.79
CA PHE A 414 -18.23 4.78 2.23
C PHE A 414 -18.98 5.97 2.85
N GLY A 415 -18.62 7.21 2.47
CA GLY A 415 -19.28 8.42 2.96
C GLY A 415 -20.79 8.44 2.69
N VAL A 416 -21.24 7.91 1.55
CA VAL A 416 -22.68 7.80 1.23
C VAL A 416 -23.32 6.64 1.98
N LEU A 417 -22.66 5.48 2.05
CA LEU A 417 -23.23 4.28 2.68
C LEU A 417 -23.36 4.42 4.20
N ILE A 418 -22.41 5.07 4.86
CA ILE A 418 -22.40 5.20 6.32
C ILE A 418 -23.57 6.05 6.83
N GLU A 419 -23.99 7.07 6.07
CA GLU A 419 -25.16 7.90 6.41
C GLU A 419 -26.48 7.14 6.28
N ALA A 420 -26.58 6.22 5.31
CA ALA A 420 -27.82 5.51 5.02
C ALA A 420 -27.99 4.19 5.77
N LEU A 421 -26.89 3.51 6.12
CA LEU A 421 -26.92 2.11 6.55
C LEU A 421 -26.15 1.83 7.85
N GLU A 422 -25.52 2.86 8.43
CA GLU A 422 -24.59 2.74 9.56
C GLU A 422 -23.45 1.73 9.27
N SER A 423 -22.56 1.51 10.24
CA SER A 423 -21.34 0.74 9.99
C SER A 423 -21.63 -0.76 9.75
N ARG A 424 -22.66 -1.32 10.39
CA ARG A 424 -23.11 -2.70 10.15
C ARG A 424 -23.62 -2.90 8.74
N GLY A 425 -24.45 -2.00 8.22
CA GLY A 425 -24.97 -2.14 6.87
C GLY A 425 -23.87 -2.00 5.80
N VAL A 426 -22.82 -1.22 6.09
CA VAL A 426 -21.60 -1.19 5.26
C VAL A 426 -20.92 -2.57 5.19
N TRP A 427 -20.81 -3.29 6.31
CA TRP A 427 -20.30 -4.68 6.30
C TRP A 427 -21.19 -5.65 5.52
N PHE A 428 -22.52 -5.50 5.63
CA PHE A 428 -23.47 -6.32 4.89
C PHE A 428 -23.33 -6.14 3.37
N ILE A 429 -23.28 -4.89 2.89
CA ILE A 429 -23.07 -4.58 1.47
C ILE A 429 -21.70 -5.07 1.00
N SER A 430 -20.67 -4.89 1.82
CA SER A 430 -19.32 -5.41 1.55
C SER A 430 -19.36 -6.93 1.33
N GLY A 431 -20.11 -7.66 2.18
CA GLY A 431 -20.34 -9.10 2.04
C GLY A 431 -21.00 -9.47 0.72
N ILE A 432 -22.11 -8.80 0.36
CA ILE A 432 -22.80 -9.02 -0.93
C ILE A 432 -21.86 -8.76 -2.10
N SER A 433 -21.13 -7.65 -2.08
CA SER A 433 -20.20 -7.29 -3.15
C SER A 433 -19.11 -8.37 -3.33
N ALA A 434 -18.59 -8.92 -2.23
CA ALA A 434 -17.60 -9.98 -2.25
C ALA A 434 -18.15 -11.32 -2.77
N VAL A 435 -19.41 -11.64 -2.51
CA VAL A 435 -20.09 -12.79 -3.13
C VAL A 435 -20.18 -12.62 -4.65
N ILE A 436 -20.61 -11.45 -5.12
CA ILE A 436 -20.73 -11.14 -6.54
C ILE A 436 -19.36 -11.28 -7.22
N VAL A 437 -18.31 -10.69 -6.64
CA VAL A 437 -16.94 -10.83 -7.14
C VAL A 437 -16.48 -12.28 -7.11
N GLY A 438 -16.86 -13.07 -6.09
CA GLY A 438 -16.58 -14.50 -6.02
C GLY A 438 -17.12 -15.27 -7.23
N PHE A 439 -18.36 -15.01 -7.66
CA PHE A 439 -18.93 -15.60 -8.87
C PHE A 439 -18.23 -15.12 -10.15
N ILE A 440 -17.89 -13.83 -10.23
CA ILE A 440 -17.13 -13.28 -11.37
C ILE A 440 -15.74 -13.93 -11.43
N CYS A 441 -15.09 -14.16 -10.29
CA CYS A 441 -13.82 -14.88 -10.19
C CYS A 441 -13.93 -16.32 -10.71
N ILE A 442 -15.01 -17.06 -10.38
CA ILE A 442 -15.23 -18.41 -10.93
C ILE A 442 -15.30 -18.38 -12.45
N TRP A 443 -16.10 -17.46 -13.00
CA TRP A 443 -16.24 -17.29 -14.44
C TRP A 443 -14.90 -16.91 -15.10
N ALA A 444 -14.18 -15.96 -14.52
CA ALA A 444 -12.90 -15.45 -15.02
C ALA A 444 -11.83 -16.54 -15.05
N VAL A 445 -11.66 -17.26 -13.93
CA VAL A 445 -10.65 -18.32 -13.80
C VAL A 445 -10.91 -19.46 -14.77
N ARG A 446 -12.18 -19.77 -15.11
CA ARG A 446 -12.51 -20.78 -16.12
C ARG A 446 -12.19 -20.33 -17.54
N ARG A 447 -12.29 -19.03 -17.84
CA ARG A 447 -11.96 -18.46 -19.15
C ARG A 447 -10.47 -18.20 -19.37
N LEU A 448 -9.72 -18.01 -18.29
CA LEU A 448 -8.27 -17.70 -18.32
C LEU A 448 -7.38 -18.93 -18.21
N LYS A 449 -7.96 -20.10 -17.93
CA LYS A 449 -7.33 -21.41 -18.14
C LYS A 449 -7.46 -21.79 -19.60
#